data_AF-A0A2I0N4E9-F1
#
_entry.id   AF-A0A2I0N4E9-F1
#
_cell.length_a   1.000
_cell.length_b   1.000
_cell.length_c   1.000
_cell.angle_alpha   90.00
_cell.angle_beta   90.00
_cell.angle_gamma   90.00
#
_symmetry.space_group_name_H-M   'P 1'
#
loop_
_entity.id
_entity.type
_entity.pdbx_description
1 polymer ?
#
loop_
_entity_poly.entity_id
_entity_poly.type
_entity_poly.pdbx_seq_one_letter_code
_entity_poly.pdbx_strand_id
1 'polypeptide(L)'
;MRLRGPTDLLAIIAASILLVPFIILDVGAMRIIFGLPFILFFPGYALIALLFPRRTDIDIIERVALSFGLSIALVPLVGLLLNYVWEIRLFPILISLEILTIGLCAGAWYRR
;
A
#
# COMPACT_ATOMS: atom_id res chain seq x y z
N MET A 1 -12.41 15.75 -13.76
CA MET A 1 -12.96 14.71 -12.85
C MET A 1 -12.50 15.01 -11.43
N ARG A 2 -13.44 15.47 -10.58
CA ARG A 2 -13.20 15.87 -9.19
C ARG A 2 -13.56 14.70 -8.26
N LEU A 3 -12.60 13.84 -7.92
CA LEU A 3 -12.73 12.99 -6.73
C LEU A 3 -12.32 13.84 -5.53
N ARG A 4 -13.37 14.38 -4.88
CA ARG A 4 -13.38 15.36 -3.79
C ARG A 4 -13.20 14.64 -2.45
N GLY A 5 -12.23 15.05 -1.65
CA GLY A 5 -12.04 14.58 -0.27
C GLY A 5 -11.11 13.38 -0.12
N PRO A 6 -10.99 12.82 1.10
CA PRO A 6 -10.13 11.67 1.43
C PRO A 6 -10.63 10.33 0.85
N THR A 7 -11.40 10.40 -0.24
CA THR A 7 -11.96 9.26 -0.99
C THR A 7 -10.87 8.41 -1.62
N ASP A 8 -9.72 8.99 -1.94
CA ASP A 8 -8.54 8.26 -2.41
C ASP A 8 -8.00 7.29 -1.35
N LEU A 9 -7.95 7.73 -0.07
CA LEU A 9 -7.52 6.87 1.03
C LEU A 9 -8.51 5.72 1.26
N LEU A 10 -9.81 6.02 1.23
CA LEU A 10 -10.86 5.00 1.35
C LEU A 10 -10.82 4.02 0.17
N ALA A 11 -10.57 4.49 -1.04
CA ALA A 11 -10.42 3.63 -2.21
C ALA A 11 -9.22 2.69 -2.07
N ILE A 12 -8.08 3.19 -1.57
CA ILE A 12 -6.89 2.38 -1.32
C ILE A 12 -7.16 1.32 -0.25
N ILE A 13 -7.79 1.68 0.88
CA ILE A 13 -8.16 0.73 1.93
C ILE A 13 -9.17 -0.31 1.42
N ALA A 14 -10.23 0.13 0.73
CA ALA A 14 -11.24 -0.79 0.22
C ALA A 14 -10.65 -1.76 -0.81
N ALA A 15 -9.80 -1.25 -1.72
CA ALA A 15 -9.11 -2.09 -2.69
C ALA A 15 -8.08 -3.01 -2.01
N SER A 16 -7.34 -2.56 -1.00
CA SER A 16 -6.36 -3.41 -0.29
C SER A 16 -7.06 -4.60 0.36
N ILE A 17 -8.12 -4.34 1.13
CA ILE A 17 -8.93 -5.35 1.80
C ILE A 17 -9.54 -6.32 0.79
N LEU A 18 -10.01 -5.82 -0.36
CA LEU A 18 -10.59 -6.67 -1.40
C LEU A 18 -9.55 -7.57 -2.05
N LEU A 19 -8.34 -7.07 -2.32
CA LEU A 19 -7.29 -7.81 -3.03
C LEU A 19 -6.65 -8.91 -2.18
N VAL A 20 -6.50 -8.70 -0.86
CA VAL A 20 -5.84 -9.65 0.04
C VAL A 20 -6.42 -11.07 -0.05
N PRO A 21 -7.75 -11.30 0.01
CA PRO A 21 -8.35 -12.61 -0.20
C PRO A 21 -7.99 -13.25 -1.55
N PHE A 22 -8.00 -12.49 -2.66
CA PHE A 22 -7.64 -13.02 -3.98
C PHE A 22 -6.18 -13.45 -4.06
N ILE A 23 -5.29 -12.76 -3.35
CA ILE A 23 -3.86 -13.10 -3.27
C ILE A 23 -3.64 -14.37 -2.43
N ILE A 24 -4.39 -14.52 -1.34
CA ILE A 24 -4.31 -15.67 -0.43
C ILE A 24 -4.86 -16.93 -1.09
N LEU A 25 -6.01 -16.85 -1.76
CA LEU A 25 -6.70 -17.99 -2.37
C LEU A 25 -5.92 -18.64 -3.53
N ASP A 26 -4.92 -17.95 -4.09
CA ASP A 26 -3.96 -18.49 -5.07
C ASP A 26 -4.60 -19.20 -6.28
N VAL A 27 -5.70 -18.66 -6.78
CA VAL A 27 -6.41 -19.26 -7.92
C VAL A 27 -5.70 -18.88 -9.22
N GLY A 28 -4.84 -19.77 -9.71
CA GLY A 28 -4.10 -19.60 -10.96
C GLY A 28 -3.17 -18.38 -10.92
N ALA A 29 -3.30 -17.47 -11.88
CA ALA A 29 -2.44 -16.28 -11.96
C ALA A 29 -2.91 -15.11 -11.07
N MET A 30 -4.03 -15.23 -10.33
CA MET A 30 -4.59 -14.13 -9.55
C MET A 30 -3.60 -13.56 -8.52
N ARG A 31 -2.83 -14.43 -7.86
CA ARG A 31 -1.83 -13.99 -6.87
C ARG A 31 -0.81 -13.02 -7.47
N ILE A 32 -0.33 -13.29 -8.68
CA ILE A 32 0.68 -12.43 -9.33
C ILE A 32 0.02 -11.16 -9.86
N ILE A 33 -1.14 -11.30 -10.53
CA ILE A 33 -1.86 -10.19 -11.15
C ILE A 33 -2.29 -9.14 -10.12
N PHE A 34 -2.75 -9.58 -8.94
CA PHE A 34 -3.21 -8.68 -7.87
C PHE A 34 -2.14 -8.38 -6.83
N GLY A 35 -1.29 -9.36 -6.51
CA GLY A 35 -0.23 -9.19 -5.52
C GLY A 35 0.84 -8.22 -5.96
N LEU A 36 1.21 -8.22 -7.25
CA LEU A 36 2.26 -7.33 -7.76
C LEU A 36 1.85 -5.85 -7.69
N PRO A 37 0.68 -5.41 -8.20
CA PRO A 37 0.22 -4.03 -8.02
C PRO A 37 0.03 -3.64 -6.55
N PHE A 38 -0.50 -4.56 -5.72
CA PHE A 38 -0.66 -4.33 -4.29
C PHE A 38 0.68 -4.00 -3.63
N ILE A 39 1.67 -4.89 -3.80
CA ILE A 39 3.03 -4.75 -3.25
C ILE A 39 3.75 -3.51 -3.80
N LEU A 40 3.58 -3.20 -5.09
CA LEU A 40 4.35 -2.12 -5.74
C LEU A 40 3.77 -0.72 -5.58
N PHE A 41 2.50 -0.59 -5.20
CA PHE A 41 1.85 0.72 -5.21
C PHE A 41 1.17 1.11 -3.89
N PHE A 42 0.43 0.20 -3.27
CA PHE A 42 -0.49 0.56 -2.18
C PHE A 42 0.21 1.09 -0.92
N PRO A 43 1.20 0.39 -0.34
CA PRO A 43 1.84 0.88 0.87
C PRO A 43 2.69 2.13 0.59
N GLY A 44 3.30 2.23 -0.60
CA GLY A 44 4.00 3.43 -1.04
C GLY A 44 3.08 4.66 -1.21
N TYR A 45 1.90 4.48 -1.80
CA TYR A 45 0.91 5.56 -1.95
C TYR A 45 0.39 6.03 -0.59
N ALA A 46 0.08 5.10 0.31
CA ALA A 46 -0.36 5.41 1.66
C ALA A 46 0.72 6.22 2.42
N LEU A 47 1.99 5.87 2.24
CA LEU A 47 3.12 6.60 2.82
C LEU A 47 3.26 8.02 2.23
N ILE A 48 3.15 8.18 0.89
CA ILE A 48 3.16 9.53 0.28
C ILE A 48 1.99 10.36 0.77
N ALA A 49 0.80 9.78 0.90
CA ALA A 49 -0.37 10.49 1.37
C ALA A 49 -0.21 10.95 2.84
N LEU A 50 0.55 10.21 3.65
CA LEU A 50 0.90 10.59 5.03
C LEU A 50 1.97 11.68 5.08
N LEU A 51 3.01 11.58 4.24
CA LEU A 51 4.15 12.51 4.22
C LEU A 51 3.78 13.85 3.57
N PHE A 52 2.97 13.82 2.53
CA PHE A 52 2.58 14.97 1.71
C PHE A 52 1.04 15.02 1.57
N PRO A 53 0.34 15.44 2.64
CA PRO A 53 -1.12 15.43 2.71
C PRO A 53 -1.76 16.46 1.79
N ARG A 54 -1.08 17.57 1.47
CA ARG A 54 -1.64 18.63 0.61
C ARG A 54 -1.40 18.29 -0.86
N ARG A 55 -2.36 18.64 -1.72
CA ARG A 55 -2.27 18.38 -3.16
C ARG A 55 -1.29 19.28 -3.90
N THR A 56 -0.92 20.41 -3.30
CA THR A 56 0.07 21.34 -3.85
C THR A 56 1.50 20.92 -3.58
N ASP A 57 1.72 19.92 -2.73
CA ASP A 57 3.07 19.51 -2.33
C ASP A 57 3.77 18.73 -3.45
N ILE A 58 3.01 17.97 -4.24
CA ILE A 58 3.52 17.01 -5.23
C ILE A 58 2.51 16.86 -6.39
N ASP A 59 2.98 16.91 -7.63
CA ASP A 59 2.17 16.67 -8.82
C ASP A 59 1.71 15.20 -8.93
N ILE A 60 0.72 14.92 -9.77
CA ILE A 60 0.15 13.56 -9.93
C ILE A 60 1.23 12.58 -10.42
N ILE A 61 2.06 12.98 -11.39
CA ILE A 61 3.10 12.11 -11.96
C ILE A 61 4.15 11.80 -10.90
N GLU A 62 4.61 12.82 -10.17
CA GLU A 62 5.56 12.67 -9.07
C GLU A 62 4.98 11.79 -7.95
N ARG A 63 3.71 11.98 -7.58
CA ARG A 63 3.03 11.17 -6.57
C ARG A 63 3.01 9.69 -6.96
N VAL A 64 2.71 9.39 -8.22
CA VAL A 64 2.72 8.00 -8.72
C VAL A 64 4.14 7.44 -8.71
N ALA A 65 5.11 8.17 -9.26
CA ALA A 65 6.51 7.73 -9.33
C ALA A 65 7.09 7.47 -7.93
N LEU A 66 6.87 8.39 -6.98
CA LEU A 66 7.32 8.25 -5.60
C LEU A 66 6.60 7.12 -4.86
N SER A 67 5.33 6.86 -5.17
CA SER A 67 4.61 5.71 -4.59
C SER A 67 5.28 4.39 -4.97
N PHE A 68 5.65 4.21 -6.24
CA PHE A 68 6.40 3.04 -6.69
C PHE A 68 7.78 2.95 -6.02
N GLY A 69 8.54 4.05 -6.01
CA GLY A 69 9.87 4.09 -5.39
C GLY A 69 9.84 3.76 -3.90
N LEU A 70 8.88 4.32 -3.16
CA LEU A 70 8.72 4.03 -1.73
C LEU A 70 8.24 2.60 -1.48
N SER A 71 7.38 2.04 -2.32
CA SER A 71 6.96 0.64 -2.16
C SER A 71 8.13 -0.33 -2.36
N ILE A 72 8.96 -0.08 -3.38
CA ILE A 72 10.17 -0.87 -3.65
C ILE A 72 11.15 -0.82 -2.47
N ALA A 73 11.24 0.30 -1.74
CA ALA A 73 12.04 0.40 -0.53
C ALA A 73 11.36 -0.26 0.69
N LEU A 74 10.07 0.02 0.88
CA LEU A 74 9.32 -0.33 2.08
C LEU A 74 8.98 -1.82 2.16
N VAL A 75 8.61 -2.45 1.05
CA VAL A 75 8.19 -3.86 1.07
C VAL A 75 9.33 -4.82 1.42
N PRO A 76 10.53 -4.73 0.80
CA PRO A 76 11.66 -5.54 1.24
C PRO A 76 12.07 -5.24 2.68
N LEU A 77 11.98 -3.99 3.13
CA LEU A 77 12.28 -3.64 4.52
C LEU A 77 11.31 -4.33 5.49
N VAL A 78 10.01 -4.32 5.20
CA VAL A 78 9.00 -5.05 5.98
C VAL A 78 9.26 -6.56 5.93
N GLY A 79 9.62 -7.11 4.77
CA GLY A 79 9.99 -8.51 4.62
C GLY A 79 11.22 -8.90 5.46
N LEU A 80 12.24 -8.03 5.50
CA LEU A 80 13.45 -8.21 6.31
C LEU A 80 13.16 -8.11 7.80
N LEU A 81 12.36 -7.13 8.22
CA LEU A 81 11.93 -6.98 9.61
C LEU A 81 11.13 -8.19 10.06
N LEU A 82 10.22 -8.68 9.21
CA LEU A 82 9.47 -9.89 9.48
C LEU A 82 10.40 -11.08 9.59
N ASN A 83 11.35 -11.27 8.65
CA ASN A 83 12.32 -12.38 8.69
C ASN A 83 13.02 -12.53 10.04
N TYR A 84 13.28 -11.40 10.72
CA TYR A 84 13.93 -11.40 12.02
C TYR A 84 13.02 -11.90 13.15
N VAL A 85 11.71 -11.69 13.04
CA VAL A 85 10.69 -12.07 14.05
C VAL A 85 10.03 -13.41 13.74
N TRP A 86 9.78 -13.67 12.45
CA TRP A 86 9.09 -14.83 11.89
C TRP A 86 9.66 -15.14 10.51
N GLU A 87 9.87 -16.42 10.20
CA GLU A 87 10.32 -16.85 8.86
C GLU A 87 9.57 -16.15 7.72
N ILE A 88 10.27 -15.74 6.66
CA ILE A 88 9.68 -15.12 5.46
C ILE A 88 8.66 -16.07 4.85
N ARG A 89 7.39 -15.82 5.14
CA ARG A 89 6.22 -16.47 4.54
C ARG A 89 5.32 -15.40 3.95
N LEU A 90 4.60 -15.76 2.88
CA LEU A 90 3.71 -14.83 2.18
C LEU A 90 2.64 -14.23 3.11
N PHE A 91 2.03 -15.07 3.96
CA PHE A 91 0.91 -14.66 4.81
C PHE A 91 1.33 -13.57 5.83
N PRO A 92 2.41 -13.73 6.62
CA PRO A 92 2.92 -12.65 7.47
C PRO A 92 3.23 -11.35 6.72
N ILE A 93 3.82 -11.45 5.52
CA ILE A 93 4.17 -10.27 4.71
C ILE A 93 2.91 -9.53 4.28
N LEU A 94 1.94 -10.24 3.69
CA LEU A 94 0.70 -9.63 3.22
C LEU A 94 -0.08 -8.96 4.35
N ILE A 95 -0.25 -9.65 5.49
CA ILE A 95 -0.98 -9.09 6.63
C ILE A 95 -0.25 -7.87 7.22
N SER A 96 1.08 -7.92 7.30
CA SER A 96 1.85 -6.78 7.81
C SER A 96 1.78 -5.57 6.88
N LEU A 97 1.86 -5.78 5.57
CA LEU A 97 1.68 -4.72 4.58
C LEU A 97 0.25 -4.16 4.58
N GLU A 98 -0.76 -5.02 4.79
CA GLU A 98 -2.15 -4.59 4.91
C GLU A 98 -2.35 -3.69 6.13
N ILE A 99 -1.92 -4.14 7.31
CA ILE A 99 -1.99 -3.37 8.55
C ILE A 99 -1.22 -2.04 8.41
N LEU A 100 -0.01 -2.09 7.83
CA LEU A 100 0.80 -0.91 7.59
C LEU A 100 0.07 0.07 6.67
N THR A 101 -0.49 -0.40 5.55
CA THR A 101 -1.20 0.44 4.57
C THR A 101 -2.40 1.13 5.24
N ILE A 102 -3.22 0.39 5.99
CA ILE A 102 -4.36 0.93 6.72
C ILE A 102 -3.90 1.97 7.75
N GLY A 103 -2.86 1.68 8.52
CA GLY A 103 -2.30 2.60 9.52
C GLY A 103 -1.75 3.89 8.90
N LEU A 104 -1.05 3.79 7.78
CA LEU A 104 -0.54 4.93 7.03
C LEU A 104 -1.69 5.78 6.45
N CYS A 105 -2.71 5.14 5.88
CA CYS A 105 -3.91 5.84 5.41
C CYS A 105 -4.67 6.53 6.56
N ALA A 106 -4.79 5.90 7.72
CA ALA A 106 -5.40 6.52 8.90
C ALA A 106 -4.60 7.74 9.39
N GLY A 107 -3.27 7.64 9.43
CA GLY A 107 -2.41 8.78 9.75
C GLY A 107 -2.51 9.89 8.69
N ALA A 108 -2.59 9.53 7.41
CA ALA A 108 -2.77 10.48 6.31
C ALA A 108 -4.11 11.21 6.42
N TRP A 109 -5.17 10.49 6.81
CA TRP A 109 -6.48 11.07 7.08
C TRP A 109 -6.41 12.09 8.22
N TYR A 110 -5.73 11.75 9.32
CA TYR A 110 -5.58 12.66 10.45
C TYR A 110 -4.80 13.95 10.12
N ARG A 111 -3.89 13.89 9.13
CA ARG A 111 -3.09 15.04 8.68
C ARG A 111 -3.77 15.93 7.62
N ARG A 112 -4.88 15.48 7.04
CA ARG A 112 -5.62 16.20 5.99
C ARG A 112 -6.72 17.08 6.58
#